data_AF-A0A7S2DPA3-F1
#
_entry.id   AF-A0A7S2DPA3-F1
#
_cell.length_a   1.000
_cell.length_b   1.000
_cell.length_c   1.000
_cell.angle_alpha   90.00
_cell.angle_beta   90.00
_cell.angle_gamma   90.00
#
_symmetry.space_group_name_H-M   'P 1'
#
loop_
_entity.id
_entity.type
_entity.pdbx_description
1 polymer ?
#
loop_
_entity_poly.entity_id
_entity_poly.type
_entity_poly.pdbx_seq_one_letter_code
_entity_poly.pdbx_strand_id
1 'polypeptide(L)'
;ISLFASLIGADQAQTLTENNLKNEDIDPILKELVFLISIGALLRYLIVAINRLLGWTRIANLVACGGRKTTNQLWALQAKKKVFVARTIAEWKKLEIDAIICPSGVMPAA
;
A
#
# COMPACT_ATOMS: atom_id res chain seq x y z
N ILE A 1 4.83 -2.35 5.64
CA ILE A 1 3.64 -2.41 4.77
C ILE A 1 3.35 -1.06 4.11
N SER A 2 3.28 0.05 4.87
CA SER A 2 2.88 1.38 4.34
C SER A 2 3.73 1.89 3.17
N LEU A 3 5.06 1.72 3.20
CA LEU A 3 5.95 2.17 2.11
C LEU A 3 5.64 1.48 0.78
N PHE A 4 5.50 0.16 0.78
CA PHE A 4 5.24 -0.63 -0.42
C PHE A 4 3.79 -0.46 -0.90
N ALA A 5 2.83 -0.43 0.02
CA ALA A 5 1.43 -0.14 -0.30
C ALA A 5 1.28 1.26 -0.96
N SER A 6 2.02 2.25 -0.45
CA SER A 6 2.07 3.60 -1.04
C SER A 6 2.68 3.64 -2.44
N LEU A 7 3.61 2.75 -2.75
CA LEU A 7 4.20 2.64 -4.09
C LEU A 7 3.24 1.96 -5.07
N ILE A 8 2.55 0.91 -4.63
CA ILE A 8 1.58 0.17 -5.46
C ILE A 8 0.36 1.04 -5.77
N GLY A 9 -0.19 1.72 -4.77
CA GLY A 9 -1.37 2.59 -4.95
C GLY A 9 -1.05 4.03 -5.36
N ALA A 10 0.14 4.30 -5.90
CA ALA A 10 0.62 5.66 -6.15
C ALA A 10 -0.18 6.42 -7.22
N ASP A 11 -0.83 5.71 -8.13
CA ASP A 11 -1.67 6.25 -9.19
C ASP A 11 -3.17 6.31 -8.80
N GLN A 12 -3.50 6.05 -7.54
CA GLN A 12 -4.89 5.93 -7.07
C GLN A 12 -5.69 4.85 -7.81
N ALA A 13 -5.04 3.77 -8.25
CA ALA A 13 -5.64 2.71 -9.04
C ALA A 13 -6.27 3.19 -10.36
N GLN A 14 -5.93 4.39 -10.85
CA GLN A 14 -6.42 4.87 -12.15
C GLN A 14 -6.06 3.91 -13.28
N THR A 15 -4.83 3.39 -13.30
CA THR A 15 -4.43 2.41 -14.31
C THR A 15 -5.24 1.12 -14.20
N LEU A 16 -5.57 0.69 -12.99
CA LEU A 16 -6.39 -0.51 -12.74
C LEU A 16 -7.85 -0.29 -13.15
N THR A 17 -8.46 0.82 -12.76
CA THR A 17 -9.88 1.10 -13.01
C THR A 17 -10.15 1.49 -14.45
N GLU A 18 -9.27 2.27 -15.08
CA GLU A 18 -9.49 2.81 -16.43
C GLU A 18 -9.07 1.84 -17.53
N ASN A 19 -7.97 1.10 -17.35
CA ASN A 19 -7.45 0.21 -18.39
C ASN A 19 -7.86 -1.25 -18.22
N ASN A 20 -7.96 -1.76 -16.99
CA ASN A 20 -8.15 -3.19 -16.75
C ASN A 20 -9.59 -3.55 -16.34
N LEU A 21 -10.25 -2.72 -15.53
CA LEU A 21 -11.55 -3.06 -14.92
C LEU A 21 -12.77 -2.36 -15.55
N LYS A 22 -12.59 -1.57 -16.61
CA LYS A 22 -13.64 -0.67 -17.12
C LYS A 22 -14.89 -1.40 -17.63
N ASN A 23 -14.75 -2.64 -18.13
CA ASN A 23 -15.84 -3.45 -18.67
C ASN A 23 -15.89 -4.85 -18.04
N GLU A 24 -15.20 -5.07 -16.93
CA GLU A 24 -15.15 -6.36 -16.26
C GLU A 24 -16.06 -6.37 -15.03
N ASP A 25 -16.69 -7.52 -14.77
CA ASP A 25 -17.43 -7.73 -13.54
C ASP A 25 -16.44 -7.91 -12.39
N ILE A 26 -16.44 -6.95 -11.46
CA ILE A 26 -15.54 -6.96 -10.31
C ILE A 26 -16.09 -7.94 -9.27
N ASP A 27 -15.26 -8.89 -8.85
CA ASP A 27 -15.58 -9.78 -7.73
C ASP A 27 -16.05 -8.96 -6.51
N PRO A 28 -17.19 -9.33 -5.88
CA PRO A 28 -17.69 -8.66 -4.68
C PRO A 28 -16.64 -8.43 -3.59
N ILE A 29 -15.68 -9.34 -3.43
CA ILE A 29 -14.60 -9.24 -2.43
C ILE A 29 -13.65 -8.07 -2.75
N LEU A 30 -13.38 -7.82 -4.03
CA LEU A 30 -12.45 -6.77 -4.46
C LEU A 30 -13.13 -5.40 -4.55
N LYS A 31 -14.46 -5.36 -4.59
CA LYS A 31 -15.23 -4.12 -4.73
C LYS A 31 -14.93 -3.10 -3.63
N GLU A 32 -14.79 -3.55 -2.39
CA GLU A 32 -14.45 -2.69 -1.26
C GLU A 32 -13.04 -2.10 -1.39
N LEU A 33 -12.08 -2.90 -1.87
CA LEU A 33 -10.70 -2.46 -2.07
C LEU A 33 -10.63 -1.41 -3.18
N VAL A 34 -11.28 -1.67 -4.32
CA VAL A 34 -11.35 -0.72 -5.44
C VAL A 34 -12.02 0.57 -5.01
N PHE A 35 -13.14 0.48 -4.27
CA PHE A 35 -13.81 1.64 -3.69
C PHE A 35 -12.87 2.46 -2.80
N LEU A 36 -12.19 1.82 -1.85
CA LEU A 36 -11.33 2.47 -0.86
C LEU A 36 -10.13 3.19 -1.49
N ILE A 37 -9.55 2.64 -2.56
CA ILE A 37 -8.45 3.26 -3.29
C ILE A 37 -8.96 4.44 -4.14
N SER A 38 -10.17 4.34 -4.69
CA SER A 38 -10.74 5.35 -5.60
C SER A 38 -11.25 6.61 -4.89
N ILE A 39 -11.36 6.62 -3.56
CA ILE A 39 -11.85 7.75 -2.76
C ILE A 39 -11.10 9.06 -3.08
N GLY A 40 -11.84 10.17 -3.23
CA GLY A 40 -11.29 11.49 -3.46
C GLY A 40 -10.43 12.03 -2.31
N ALA A 41 -9.54 12.99 -2.60
CA ALA A 41 -8.54 13.47 -1.64
C ALA A 41 -9.15 14.07 -0.35
N LEU A 42 -10.24 14.84 -0.48
CA LEU A 42 -10.93 15.45 0.67
C LEU A 42 -11.54 14.41 1.60
N LEU A 43 -12.31 13.47 1.05
CA LEU A 43 -12.93 12.42 1.85
C LEU A 43 -11.89 11.51 2.48
N ARG A 44 -10.80 11.20 1.76
CA ARG A 44 -9.66 10.46 2.30
C ARG A 44 -9.06 11.15 3.52
N TYR A 45 -8.86 12.47 3.46
CA TYR A 45 -8.32 13.23 4.59
C TYR A 45 -9.21 13.14 5.83
N LEU A 46 -10.54 13.28 5.65
CA LEU A 46 -11.51 13.13 6.74
C LEU A 46 -11.51 11.73 7.33
N ILE A 47 -11.53 10.69 6.50
CA ILE A 47 -11.49 9.28 6.94
C ILE A 47 -10.23 9.04 7.76
N VAL A 48 -9.06 9.51 7.30
CA VAL A 48 -7.79 9.35 8.03
C VAL A 48 -7.83 10.09 9.37
N ALA A 49 -8.35 11.31 9.41
CA ALA A 49 -8.45 12.10 10.64
C ALA A 49 -9.37 11.42 11.68
N ILE A 50 -10.56 10.98 11.26
CA ILE A 50 -11.52 10.30 12.13
C ILE A 50 -10.95 8.96 12.63
N ASN A 51 -10.36 8.14 11.74
CA ASN A 51 -9.79 6.85 12.14
C ASN A 51 -8.61 7.00 13.11
N ARG A 52 -7.81 8.07 12.98
CA ARG A 52 -6.75 8.37 13.95
C ARG A 52 -7.33 8.77 15.30
N LEU A 53 -8.40 9.56 15.30
CA LEU A 53 -9.09 9.97 16.53
C LEU A 53 -9.70 8.77 17.28
N LEU A 54 -10.25 7.81 16.55
CA LEU A 54 -10.83 6.56 17.10
C LEU A 54 -9.77 5.51 17.49
N GLY A 55 -8.48 5.77 17.28
CA GLY A 55 -7.39 4.85 17.61
C GLY A 55 -7.12 3.75 16.56
N TRP A 56 -7.84 3.75 15.42
CA TRP A 56 -7.68 2.77 14.34
C TRP A 56 -6.53 3.14 13.39
N THR A 57 -5.31 3.12 13.93
CA THR A 57 -4.09 3.54 13.23
C THR A 57 -3.76 2.71 11.99
N ARG A 58 -4.06 1.41 11.98
CA ARG A 58 -3.81 0.51 10.83
C ARG A 58 -4.65 0.88 9.62
N ILE A 59 -5.95 1.09 9.83
CA ILE A 59 -6.89 1.48 8.77
C ILE A 59 -6.54 2.88 8.26
N ALA A 60 -6.30 3.82 9.18
CA ALA A 60 -5.85 5.16 8.81
C ALA A 60 -4.58 5.14 7.94
N ASN A 61 -3.61 4.28 8.27
CA ASN A 61 -2.38 4.14 7.49
C ASN A 61 -2.64 3.51 6.12
N LEU A 62 -3.50 2.50 6.00
CA LEU A 62 -3.87 1.90 4.71
C LEU A 62 -4.55 2.92 3.80
N VAL A 63 -5.55 3.65 4.32
CA VAL A 63 -6.27 4.69 3.59
C VAL A 63 -5.33 5.84 3.19
N ALA A 64 -4.41 6.24 4.07
CA ALA A 64 -3.41 7.28 3.79
C ALA A 64 -2.33 6.85 2.78
N CYS A 65 -2.06 5.55 2.64
CA CYS A 65 -1.16 5.06 1.61
C CYS A 65 -1.74 5.26 0.21
N GLY A 66 -3.06 5.11 0.09
CA GLY A 66 -3.80 5.36 -1.14
C GLY A 66 -3.80 6.83 -1.56
N GLY A 67 -4.07 7.04 -2.84
CA GLY A 67 -4.19 8.37 -3.43
C GLY A 67 -3.06 8.75 -4.37
N ARG A 68 -3.42 9.60 -5.33
CA ARG A 68 -2.53 10.01 -6.40
C ARG A 68 -1.33 10.76 -5.84
N LYS A 69 -0.14 10.28 -6.20
CA LYS A 69 1.14 10.89 -5.83
C LYS A 69 1.71 11.61 -7.04
N THR A 70 2.38 12.73 -6.78
CA THR A 70 3.13 13.42 -7.84
C THR A 70 4.37 12.61 -8.21
N THR A 71 4.92 12.88 -9.40
CA THR A 71 6.18 12.27 -9.86
C THR A 71 7.30 12.46 -8.84
N ASN A 72 7.45 13.67 -8.29
CA ASN A 72 8.44 13.95 -7.25
C ASN A 72 8.23 13.12 -5.98
N GLN A 73 6.98 12.96 -5.53
CA GLN A 73 6.66 12.12 -4.37
C GLN A 73 6.94 10.64 -4.65
N LEU A 74 6.63 10.16 -5.86
CA LEU A 74 6.92 8.80 -6.29
C LEU A 74 8.43 8.54 -6.28
N TRP A 75 9.22 9.47 -6.82
CA TRP A 75 10.69 9.38 -6.83
C TRP A 75 11.25 9.36 -5.41
N ALA A 76 10.72 10.19 -4.51
CA ALA A 76 11.10 10.17 -3.10
C ALA A 76 10.76 8.83 -2.44
N LEU A 77 9.61 8.22 -2.74
CA LEU A 77 9.24 6.89 -2.24
C LEU A 77 10.15 5.79 -2.82
N GLN A 78 10.52 5.88 -4.09
CA GLN A 78 11.47 4.94 -4.70
C GLN A 78 12.86 5.05 -4.08
N ALA A 79 13.34 6.27 -3.81
CA ALA A 79 14.60 6.49 -3.10
C ALA A 79 14.53 5.88 -1.69
N LYS A 80 13.44 6.09 -0.96
CA LYS A 80 13.21 5.46 0.35
C LYS A 80 13.19 3.93 0.28
N LYS A 81 12.57 3.34 -0.75
CA LYS A 81 12.62 1.89 -1.00
C LYS A 81 14.06 1.41 -1.20
N LYS A 82 14.86 2.10 -2.01
CA LYS A 82 16.26 1.73 -2.25
C LYS A 82 17.07 1.75 -0.95
N VAL A 83 16.93 2.80 -0.15
CA VAL A 83 17.61 2.92 1.16
C VAL A 83 17.17 1.81 2.11
N PHE A 84 15.86 1.53 2.17
CA PHE A 84 15.33 0.45 3.01
C PHE A 84 15.92 -0.91 2.62
N VAL A 85 15.89 -1.26 1.33
CA VAL A 85 16.43 -2.52 0.82
C VAL A 85 17.94 -2.61 1.08
N ALA A 86 18.69 -1.55 0.79
CA ALA A 86 20.14 -1.53 1.02
C ALA A 86 20.48 -1.73 2.50
N ARG A 87 19.73 -1.08 3.41
CA ARG A 87 19.88 -1.26 4.85
C ARG A 87 19.57 -2.69 5.28
N THR A 88 18.44 -3.26 4.84
CA THR A 88 18.07 -4.64 5.18
C THR A 88 19.12 -5.63 4.69
N ILE A 89 19.65 -5.47 3.48
CA ILE A 89 20.70 -6.34 2.93
C ILE A 89 22.02 -6.16 3.71
N ALA A 90 22.36 -4.94 4.12
CA ALA A 90 23.56 -4.70 4.92
C ALA A 90 23.47 -5.34 6.31
N GLU A 91 22.31 -5.21 6.98
CA GLU A 91 22.04 -5.87 8.26
C GLU A 91 22.05 -7.40 8.11
N TRP A 92 21.48 -7.92 7.02
CA TRP A 92 21.52 -9.34 6.68
C TRP A 92 22.98 -9.83 6.55
N LYS A 93 23.79 -9.19 5.70
CA LYS A 93 25.20 -9.55 5.52
C LYS A 93 26.01 -9.48 6.80
N LYS A 94 25.76 -8.47 7.65
CA LYS A 94 26.44 -8.31 8.95
C LYS A 94 26.15 -9.46 9.91
N LEU A 95 24.95 -10.05 9.83
CA LEU A 95 24.53 -11.16 10.68
C LEU A 95 24.90 -12.53 10.09
N GLU A 96 25.55 -12.58 8.92
CA GLU A 96 25.95 -13.82 8.22
C GLU A 96 24.79 -14.82 8.07
N ILE A 97 23.57 -14.33 7.92
CA ILE A 97 22.40 -15.19 7.74
C ILE A 97 22.46 -15.77 6.32
N ASP A 98 22.36 -17.08 6.16
CA ASP A 98 22.32 -17.71 4.83
C ASP A 98 20.93 -17.64 4.19
N ALA A 99 19.88 -17.80 5.02
CA ALA A 99 18.49 -17.82 4.58
C ALA A 99 17.54 -17.26 5.64
N ILE A 100 16.44 -16.66 5.20
CA ILE A 100 15.37 -16.16 6.06
C ILE A 100 14.17 -17.10 5.92
N ILE A 101 13.73 -17.68 7.03
CA ILE A 101 12.50 -18.46 7.11
C ILE A 101 11.40 -17.52 7.62
N CYS A 102 10.41 -17.24 6.79
CA CYS A 102 9.24 -16.44 7.15
C CYS A 102 8.01 -17.33 7.28
N PRO A 103 7.13 -17.11 8.27
CA PRO A 103 5.82 -17.74 8.27
C PRO A 103 5.07 -17.33 7.01
N SER A 104 4.45 -18.30 6.33
CA SER A 104 3.63 -17.99 5.16
C SER A 104 2.43 -17.16 5.60
N GLY A 105 2.09 -16.11 4.86
CA GLY A 105 0.87 -15.33 5.08
C GLY A 105 -0.42 -16.08 4.71
N VAL A 106 -0.34 -17.37 4.42
CA VAL A 106 -1.46 -18.21 4.03
C VAL A 106 -2.26 -18.54 5.28
N MET A 107 -3.47 -17.99 5.38
CA MET A 107 -4.49 -18.60 6.24
C MET A 107 -4.94 -19.90 5.55
N PRO A 108 -5.16 -21.01 6.29
CA PRO A 108 -5.74 -22.20 5.70
C PRO A 108 -7.05 -21.80 5.00
N ALA A 109 -7.25 -22.27 3.77
CA ALA A 109 -8.47 -22.01 3.03
C ALA A 109 -9.65 -22.48 3.89
N ALA A 110 -10.56 -21.57 4.20
CA ALA A 110 -11.79 -21.85 4.93
C ALA A 110 -12.80 -22.56 4.03
#